data_AF-A0A9P4TC06-F1
#
_entry.id   AF-A0A9P4TC06-F1
#
_cell.length_a   1.000
_cell.length_b   1.000
_cell.length_c   1.000
_cell.angle_alpha   90.00
_cell.angle_beta   90.00
_cell.angle_gamma   90.00
#
_symmetry.space_group_name_H-M   'P 1'
#
loop_
_entity.id
_entity.type
_entity.pdbx_description
1 polymer ?
#
loop_
_entity_poly.entity_id
_entity_poly.type
_entity_poly.pdbx_seq_one_letter_code
_entity_poly.pdbx_strand_id
1 'polypeptide(L)'
;MDPLSIGASIVTLIQISAQVTVLVKQFRDEVNVVDTTLNDILKDVDNFQQVLVSMKETFAQQDIQAEVQATGHVGSHWKNLARSLSDGETTLDQLRFLLSSVNKSTSFLDASRKQLRLKSAIPQISSFREQIQSYKSALQLSLNTIVVWNQVTLQKSTARIPDTIMPNLNKLYD
;
A
#
# COMPACT_ATOMS: atom_id res chain seq x y z
N MET A 1 15.91 0.18 0.30
CA MET A 1 15.14 -0.46 -0.79
C MET A 1 15.32 0.37 -2.03
N ASP A 2 15.66 -0.28 -3.13
CA ASP A 2 15.67 0.30 -4.47
C ASP A 2 14.25 0.27 -5.08
N PRO A 3 14.00 0.91 -6.23
CA PRO A 3 12.68 1.01 -6.84
C PRO A 3 12.05 -0.36 -7.15
N LEU A 4 12.84 -1.35 -7.56
CA LEU A 4 12.34 -2.69 -7.87
C LEU A 4 11.89 -3.39 -6.60
N SER A 5 12.66 -3.27 -5.52
CA SER A 5 12.26 -3.78 -4.20
C SER A 5 10.95 -3.14 -3.70
N ILE A 6 10.77 -1.83 -3.92
CA ILE A 6 9.50 -1.14 -3.57
C ILE A 6 8.33 -1.70 -4.39
N GLY A 7 8.51 -1.86 -5.70
CA GLY A 7 7.50 -2.46 -6.58
C GLY A 7 7.14 -3.88 -6.18
N ALA A 8 8.13 -4.71 -5.85
CA ALA A 8 7.92 -6.06 -5.36
C ALA A 8 7.10 -6.09 -4.05
N SER A 9 7.49 -5.28 -3.06
CA SER A 9 6.74 -5.19 -1.79
C SER A 9 5.29 -4.74 -1.99
N ILE A 10 5.03 -3.79 -2.89
CA ILE A 10 3.66 -3.38 -3.22
C ILE A 10 2.84 -4.57 -3.77
N VAL A 11 3.41 -5.34 -4.69
CA VAL A 11 2.72 -6.51 -5.27
C VAL A 11 2.47 -7.59 -4.21
N THR A 12 3.48 -7.91 -3.39
CA THR A 12 3.34 -8.86 -2.26
C THR A 12 2.22 -8.43 -1.33
N LEU A 13 2.18 -7.15 -0.96
CA LEU A 13 1.15 -6.62 -0.09
C LEU A 13 -0.26 -6.70 -0.67
N ILE A 14 -0.43 -6.41 -1.97
CA ILE A 14 -1.71 -6.60 -2.66
C ILE A 14 -2.17 -8.06 -2.55
N GLN A 15 -1.26 -9.02 -2.73
CA GLN A 15 -1.58 -10.44 -2.63
C GLN A 15 -1.96 -10.84 -1.20
N ILE A 16 -1.23 -10.37 -0.19
CA ILE A 16 -1.55 -10.67 1.22
C ILE A 16 -2.89 -10.04 1.62
N SER A 17 -3.18 -8.79 1.21
CA SER A 17 -4.48 -8.15 1.43
C SER A 17 -5.64 -8.94 0.83
N ALA A 18 -5.46 -9.48 -0.38
CA ALA A 18 -6.46 -10.34 -1.01
C ALA A 18 -6.68 -11.64 -0.21
N GLN A 19 -5.61 -12.28 0.29
CA GLN A 19 -5.72 -13.48 1.13
C GLN A 19 -6.42 -13.20 2.46
N VAL A 20 -6.10 -12.10 3.13
CA VAL A 20 -6.79 -11.66 4.35
C VAL A 20 -8.28 -11.46 4.07
N THR A 21 -8.61 -10.80 2.97
CA THR A 21 -10.01 -10.58 2.55
C THR A 21 -10.76 -11.90 2.36
N VAL A 22 -10.14 -12.88 1.70
CA VAL A 22 -10.72 -14.21 1.51
C VAL A 22 -10.93 -14.92 2.86
N LEU A 23 -9.93 -14.92 3.74
CA LEU A 23 -10.03 -15.56 5.05
C LEU A 23 -11.16 -14.96 5.91
N VAL A 24 -11.31 -13.64 5.92
CA VAL A 24 -12.38 -12.99 6.69
C VAL A 24 -13.75 -13.33 6.11
N LYS A 25 -13.91 -13.35 4.78
CA LYS A 25 -15.17 -13.74 4.13
C LYS A 25 -15.53 -15.19 4.42
N GLN A 26 -14.58 -16.11 4.24
CA GLN A 26 -14.75 -17.53 4.56
C GLN A 26 -15.18 -17.73 6.01
N PHE A 27 -14.50 -17.08 6.95
CA PHE A 27 -14.87 -17.17 8.36
C PHE A 27 -16.33 -16.72 8.59
N ARG A 28 -16.73 -15.56 8.02
CA ARG A 28 -18.10 -15.05 8.17
C ARG A 28 -19.15 -16.02 7.65
N ASP A 29 -18.89 -16.62 6.49
CA ASP A 29 -19.80 -17.59 5.87
C ASP A 29 -19.91 -18.87 6.72
N GLU A 30 -18.81 -19.33 7.31
CA GLU A 30 -18.75 -20.54 8.13
C GLU A 30 -19.43 -20.40 9.51
N VAL A 31 -19.32 -19.25 10.17
CA VAL A 31 -19.93 -19.03 11.50
C VAL A 31 -21.28 -18.32 11.43
N ASN A 32 -21.72 -17.88 10.24
CA ASN A 32 -22.93 -17.07 10.03
C ASN A 32 -23.01 -15.86 10.99
N VAL A 33 -21.87 -15.19 11.22
CA VAL A 33 -21.75 -14.04 12.12
C VAL A 33 -21.61 -12.76 11.31
N VAL A 34 -22.44 -11.78 11.63
CA VAL A 34 -22.27 -10.39 11.19
C VAL A 34 -21.65 -9.61 12.34
N ASP A 35 -20.31 -9.65 12.44
CA ASP A 35 -19.54 -8.89 13.42
C ASP A 35 -19.02 -7.59 12.77
N THR A 36 -19.21 -6.46 13.44
CA THR A 36 -18.76 -5.15 12.95
C THR A 36 -17.25 -5.09 12.80
N THR A 37 -16.49 -5.74 13.68
CA THR A 37 -15.03 -5.79 13.61
C THR A 37 -14.56 -6.50 12.33
N LEU A 38 -15.26 -7.56 11.91
CA LEU A 38 -14.96 -8.29 10.67
C LEU A 38 -15.29 -7.47 9.43
N ASN A 39 -16.40 -6.72 9.45
CA ASN A 39 -16.72 -5.78 8.36
C ASN A 39 -15.69 -4.66 8.26
N ASP A 40 -15.28 -4.14 9.41
CA ASP A 40 -14.35 -3.04 9.44
C ASP A 40 -12.95 -3.45 8.99
N ILE A 41 -12.44 -4.63 9.40
CA ILE A 41 -11.14 -5.10 8.91
C ILE A 41 -11.17 -5.35 7.40
N LEU A 42 -12.28 -5.87 6.86
CA LEU A 42 -12.45 -5.99 5.40
C LEU A 42 -12.33 -4.63 4.71
N LYS A 43 -13.00 -3.61 5.26
CA LYS A 43 -12.95 -2.25 4.74
C LYS A 43 -11.54 -1.65 4.84
N ASP A 44 -10.87 -1.85 5.97
CA ASP A 44 -9.52 -1.32 6.21
C ASP A 44 -8.48 -1.96 5.27
N VAL A 45 -8.56 -3.28 5.07
CA VAL A 45 -7.69 -4.03 4.15
C VAL A 45 -7.98 -3.67 2.69
N ASP A 46 -9.24 -3.53 2.29
CA ASP A 46 -9.62 -3.11 0.94
C ASP A 46 -9.11 -1.70 0.62
N ASN A 47 -9.32 -0.74 1.53
CA ASN A 47 -8.80 0.61 1.39
C ASN A 47 -7.26 0.65 1.30
N PHE A 48 -6.58 -0.19 2.09
CA PHE A 48 -5.12 -0.31 2.02
C PHE A 48 -4.67 -0.89 0.68
N GLN A 49 -5.34 -1.94 0.19
CA GLN A 49 -5.09 -2.53 -1.11
C GLN A 49 -5.28 -1.54 -2.25
N GLN A 50 -6.33 -0.71 -2.21
CA GLN A 50 -6.55 0.34 -3.21
C GLN A 50 -5.38 1.32 -3.27
N VAL A 51 -4.86 1.76 -2.12
CA VAL A 51 -3.66 2.63 -2.07
C VAL A 51 -2.46 1.96 -2.71
N LEU A 52 -2.23 0.68 -2.42
CA LEU A 52 -1.13 -0.09 -3.01
C LEU A 52 -1.26 -0.24 -4.53
N VAL A 53 -2.47 -0.45 -5.04
CA VAL A 53 -2.75 -0.48 -6.48
C VAL A 53 -2.44 0.87 -7.11
N SER A 54 -2.90 1.97 -6.52
CA SER A 54 -2.59 3.32 -7.01
C SER A 54 -1.09 3.62 -6.96
N MET A 55 -0.37 3.15 -5.94
CA MET A 55 1.09 3.26 -5.88
C MET A 55 1.76 2.48 -7.01
N LYS A 56 1.32 1.24 -7.27
CA LYS A 56 1.82 0.41 -8.37
C LYS A 56 1.65 1.11 -9.72
N GLU A 57 0.47 1.66 -9.98
CA GLU A 57 0.15 2.40 -11.21
C GLU A 57 1.00 3.67 -11.32
N THR A 58 1.17 4.40 -10.23
CA THR A 58 2.01 5.61 -10.16
C THR A 58 3.46 5.27 -10.51
N PHE A 59 4.03 4.24 -9.90
CA PHE A 59 5.42 3.85 -10.13
C PHE A 59 5.66 3.14 -11.47
N ALA A 60 4.61 2.73 -12.17
CA ALA A 60 4.71 2.27 -13.55
C ALA A 60 4.95 3.41 -14.56
N GLN A 61 4.73 4.68 -14.16
CA GLN A 61 5.03 5.84 -14.99
C GLN A 61 6.55 6.07 -15.05
N GLN A 62 7.10 6.14 -16.26
CA GLN A 62 8.56 6.19 -16.49
C GLN A 62 9.25 7.38 -15.80
N ASP A 63 8.55 8.51 -15.67
CA ASP A 63 9.11 9.74 -15.11
C ASP A 63 9.30 9.71 -13.59
N ILE A 64 8.65 8.78 -12.88
CA ILE A 64 8.71 8.67 -11.42
C ILE A 64 9.87 7.78 -10.96
N GLN A 65 10.36 6.88 -11.82
CA GLN A 65 11.44 5.94 -11.48
C GLN A 65 12.84 6.59 -11.48
N ALA A 66 13.03 7.69 -12.21
CA ALA A 66 14.34 8.32 -12.40
C ALA A 66 14.88 9.04 -11.14
N GLU A 67 14.02 9.43 -10.19
CA GLU A 67 14.39 10.30 -9.06
C GLU A 67 14.46 9.60 -7.68
N VAL A 68 14.54 8.26 -7.63
CA VAL A 68 14.68 7.55 -6.34
C VAL A 68 15.99 7.89 -5.61
N GLN A 69 16.95 8.55 -6.28
CA GLN A 69 18.17 9.09 -5.68
C GLN A 69 18.02 10.49 -5.06
N ALA A 70 16.80 11.04 -4.95
CA ALA A 70 16.56 12.36 -4.35
C ALA A 70 17.07 12.44 -2.90
N THR A 71 17.94 13.41 -2.62
CA THR A 71 18.43 13.72 -1.26
C THR A 71 17.49 14.73 -0.56
N GLY A 72 17.64 14.91 0.76
CA GLY A 72 16.82 15.85 1.52
C GLY A 72 15.41 15.34 1.85
N HIS A 73 14.40 16.23 1.83
CA HIS A 73 13.03 15.93 2.29
C HIS A 73 12.31 14.88 1.43
N VAL A 74 12.56 14.81 0.12
CA VAL A 74 11.94 13.78 -0.75
C VAL A 74 12.52 12.40 -0.45
N GLY A 75 13.81 12.33 -0.17
CA GLY A 75 14.47 11.10 0.26
C GLY A 75 13.92 10.54 1.58
N SER A 76 13.44 11.39 2.51
CA SER A 76 12.77 10.90 3.72
C SER A 76 11.40 10.31 3.43
N HIS A 77 10.65 10.82 2.44
CA HIS A 77 9.39 10.23 2.00
C HIS A 77 9.59 8.88 1.31
N TRP A 78 10.63 8.71 0.50
CA TRP A 78 10.98 7.39 -0.05
C TRP A 78 11.31 6.37 1.06
N LYS A 79 12.04 6.80 2.09
CA LYS A 79 12.31 5.95 3.28
C LYS A 79 11.04 5.62 4.05
N ASN A 80 10.13 6.57 4.19
CA ASN A 80 8.85 6.35 4.84
C ASN A 80 7.98 5.37 4.06
N LEU A 81 7.95 5.45 2.72
CA LEU A 81 7.30 4.43 1.88
C LEU A 81 7.89 3.05 2.13
N ALA A 82 9.21 2.90 2.01
CA ALA A 82 9.89 1.62 2.22
C ALA A 82 9.58 1.03 3.60
N ARG A 83 9.63 1.85 4.65
CA ARG A 83 9.29 1.43 6.02
C ARG A 83 7.82 1.02 6.13
N SER A 84 6.88 1.84 5.68
CA SER A 84 5.45 1.52 5.77
C SER A 84 5.04 0.30 4.94
N LEU A 85 5.73 0.02 3.82
CA LEU A 85 5.55 -1.21 3.07
C LEU A 85 6.06 -2.42 3.87
N SER A 86 7.28 -2.35 4.41
CA SER A 86 7.85 -3.43 5.22
C SER A 86 7.04 -3.73 6.48
N ASP A 87 6.63 -2.67 7.20
CA ASP A 87 5.83 -2.80 8.41
C ASP A 87 4.42 -3.32 8.06
N GLY A 88 3.83 -2.81 6.97
CA GLY A 88 2.55 -3.29 6.45
C GLY A 88 2.59 -4.77 6.07
N GLU A 89 3.68 -5.26 5.47
CA GLU A 89 3.85 -6.66 5.08
C GLU A 89 3.85 -7.54 6.33
N THR A 90 4.65 -7.16 7.32
CA THR A 90 4.72 -7.86 8.61
C THR A 90 3.35 -7.90 9.30
N THR A 91 2.67 -6.76 9.38
CA THR A 91 1.37 -6.65 10.07
C THR A 91 0.27 -7.43 9.35
N LEU A 92 0.17 -7.35 8.03
CA LEU A 92 -0.82 -8.11 7.28
C LEU A 92 -0.56 -9.61 7.32
N ASP A 93 0.71 -10.03 7.34
CA ASP A 93 1.05 -11.44 7.47
C ASP A 93 0.68 -11.97 8.87
N GLN A 94 0.98 -11.20 9.93
CA GLN A 94 0.55 -11.54 11.29
C GLN A 94 -0.98 -11.60 11.41
N LEU A 95 -1.70 -10.68 10.80
CA LEU A 95 -3.16 -10.71 10.73
C LEU A 95 -3.66 -11.96 9.99
N ARG A 96 -3.05 -12.29 8.84
CA ARG A 96 -3.35 -13.50 8.07
C ARG A 96 -3.17 -14.76 8.92
N PHE A 97 -2.08 -14.85 9.67
CA PHE A 97 -1.83 -15.97 10.59
C PHE A 97 -2.84 -16.04 11.73
N LEU A 98 -3.17 -14.90 12.35
CA LEU A 98 -4.18 -14.85 13.40
C LEU A 98 -5.54 -15.32 12.88
N LEU A 99 -6.00 -14.79 11.74
CA LEU A 99 -7.26 -15.17 11.11
C LEU A 99 -7.28 -16.65 10.72
N SER A 100 -6.19 -17.17 10.16
CA SER A 100 -6.05 -18.60 9.86
C SER A 100 -6.16 -19.46 11.11
N SER A 101 -5.56 -19.01 12.23
CA SER A 101 -5.63 -19.71 13.52
C SER A 101 -7.04 -19.70 14.11
N VAL A 102 -7.73 -18.56 14.01
CA VAL A 102 -9.12 -18.41 14.45
C VAL A 102 -10.07 -19.25 13.59
N ASN A 103 -9.82 -19.36 12.28
CA ASN A 103 -10.61 -20.15 11.34
C ASN A 103 -10.29 -21.66 11.35
N LYS A 104 -9.38 -22.15 12.22
CA LYS A 104 -9.05 -23.58 12.29
C LYS A 104 -10.28 -24.42 12.61
N SER A 105 -10.63 -25.32 11.71
CA SER A 105 -11.69 -26.30 11.94
C SER A 105 -11.24 -27.39 12.91
N THR A 106 -12.01 -27.56 13.97
CA THR A 106 -11.86 -28.61 14.98
C THR A 106 -13.19 -29.36 15.07
N SER A 107 -13.19 -30.69 15.06
CA SER A 107 -14.44 -31.46 15.11
C SER A 107 -15.30 -31.10 16.34
N PHE A 108 -16.62 -31.27 16.19
CA PHE A 108 -17.69 -30.98 17.16
C PHE A 108 -17.72 -29.52 17.68
N LEU A 109 -18.88 -28.85 17.55
CA LEU A 109 -19.10 -27.44 17.94
C LEU A 109 -18.14 -26.43 17.29
N ASP A 110 -17.73 -26.71 16.06
CA ASP A 110 -16.68 -25.94 15.39
C ASP A 110 -17.05 -24.46 15.24
N ALA A 111 -18.28 -24.16 14.83
CA ALA A 111 -18.78 -22.80 14.68
C ALA A 111 -18.75 -22.00 16.00
N SER A 112 -19.22 -22.59 17.11
CA SER A 112 -19.20 -21.94 18.42
C SER A 112 -17.78 -21.70 18.94
N ARG A 113 -16.87 -22.68 18.72
CA ARG A 113 -15.46 -22.54 19.10
C ARG A 113 -14.74 -21.48 18.27
N LYS A 114 -14.99 -21.43 16.96
CA LYS A 114 -14.49 -20.38 16.06
C LYS A 114 -14.97 -19.00 16.51
N GLN A 115 -16.24 -18.86 16.87
CA GLN A 115 -16.77 -17.61 17.39
C GLN A 115 -16.11 -17.20 18.71
N LEU A 116 -15.85 -18.13 19.63
CA LEU A 116 -15.14 -17.83 20.89
C LEU A 116 -13.69 -17.41 20.63
N ARG A 117 -12.96 -18.11 19.76
CA ARG A 117 -11.60 -17.73 19.35
C ARG A 117 -11.57 -16.35 18.70
N LEU A 118 -12.55 -16.05 17.85
CA LEU A 118 -12.68 -14.71 17.28
C LEU A 118 -12.87 -13.67 18.37
N LYS A 119 -13.82 -13.88 19.29
CA LYS A 119 -14.07 -12.94 20.39
C LYS A 119 -12.80 -12.65 21.20
N SER A 120 -11.97 -13.66 21.47
CA SER A 120 -10.68 -13.46 22.14
C SER A 120 -9.64 -12.73 21.29
N ALA A 121 -9.74 -12.83 19.97
CA ALA A 121 -8.82 -12.20 19.03
C ALA A 121 -9.21 -10.75 18.64
N ILE A 122 -10.45 -10.31 18.92
CA ILE A 122 -10.94 -8.97 18.57
C ILE A 122 -9.97 -7.84 18.99
N PRO A 123 -9.42 -7.79 20.22
CA PRO A 123 -8.50 -6.72 20.61
C PRO A 123 -7.25 -6.67 19.73
N GLN A 124 -6.71 -7.84 19.37
CA GLN A 124 -5.53 -7.93 18.50
C GLN A 124 -5.88 -7.54 17.05
N ILE A 125 -7.05 -7.95 16.55
CA ILE A 125 -7.56 -7.52 15.23
C ILE A 125 -7.71 -6.00 15.20
N SER A 126 -8.27 -5.38 16.23
CA SER A 126 -8.39 -3.92 16.32
C SER A 126 -7.02 -3.22 16.28
N SER A 127 -6.02 -3.75 16.99
CA SER A 127 -4.66 -3.21 16.91
C SER A 127 -4.06 -3.32 15.49
N PHE A 128 -4.29 -4.43 14.79
CA PHE A 128 -3.86 -4.56 13.40
C PHE A 128 -4.58 -3.57 12.47
N ARG A 129 -5.87 -3.31 12.71
CA ARG A 129 -6.62 -2.30 11.95
C ARG A 129 -6.00 -0.91 12.10
N GLU A 130 -5.71 -0.49 13.32
CA GLU A 130 -5.08 0.81 13.60
C GLU A 130 -3.72 0.94 12.89
N GLN A 131 -2.90 -0.12 12.94
CA GLN A 131 -1.63 -0.17 12.23
C GLN A 131 -1.81 -0.06 10.72
N ILE A 132 -2.72 -0.85 10.12
CA ILE A 132 -3.02 -0.80 8.67
C ILE A 132 -3.47 0.60 8.26
N GLN A 133 -4.35 1.25 9.03
CA GLN A 133 -4.80 2.61 8.76
C GLN A 133 -3.66 3.64 8.85
N SER A 134 -2.77 3.47 9.82
CA SER A 134 -1.57 4.30 9.98
C SER A 134 -0.64 4.18 8.77
N TYR A 135 -0.32 2.94 8.36
CA TYR A 135 0.52 2.69 7.19
C TYR A 135 -0.13 3.21 5.91
N LYS A 136 -1.44 3.00 5.73
CA LYS A 136 -2.21 3.57 4.61
C LYS A 136 -1.98 5.08 4.50
N SER A 137 -2.14 5.78 5.62
CA SER A 137 -2.02 7.24 5.69
C SER A 137 -0.59 7.69 5.39
N ALA A 138 0.41 7.00 5.94
CA ALA A 138 1.82 7.28 5.68
C ALA A 138 2.22 7.05 4.22
N LEU A 139 1.69 5.98 3.60
CA LEU A 139 1.89 5.66 2.19
C LEU A 139 1.27 6.73 1.29
N GLN A 140 0.00 7.08 1.52
CA GLN A 140 -0.70 8.12 0.74
C GLN A 140 0.01 9.47 0.83
N LEU A 141 0.38 9.90 2.04
CA LEU A 141 1.09 11.16 2.25
C LEU A 141 2.43 11.17 1.50
N SER A 142 3.24 10.11 1.67
CA SER A 142 4.57 10.06 1.07
C SER A 142 4.51 9.94 -0.46
N LEU A 143 3.56 9.16 -0.99
CA LEU A 143 3.30 9.07 -2.42
C LEU A 143 2.94 10.43 -3.02
N ASN A 144 1.97 11.13 -2.41
CA ASN A 144 1.53 12.44 -2.89
C ASN A 144 2.68 13.45 -2.89
N THR A 145 3.52 13.47 -1.84
CA THR A 145 4.69 14.36 -1.81
C THR A 145 5.69 14.03 -2.92
N ILE A 146 5.96 12.75 -3.18
CA ILE A 146 6.86 12.32 -4.27
C ILE A 146 6.31 12.73 -5.63
N VAL A 147 5.02 12.51 -5.88
CA VAL A 147 4.36 12.89 -7.15
C VAL A 147 4.43 14.40 -7.37
N VAL A 148 4.08 15.20 -6.36
CA VAL A 148 4.13 16.68 -6.45
C VAL A 148 5.56 17.15 -6.69
N TRP A 149 6.55 16.57 -5.99
CA TRP A 149 7.94 16.92 -6.20
C TRP A 149 8.40 16.64 -7.63
N ASN A 150 8.13 15.43 -8.14
CA ASN A 150 8.49 15.05 -9.51
C ASN A 150 7.88 16.00 -10.54
N GLN A 151 6.61 16.38 -10.38
CA GLN A 151 5.96 17.36 -11.25
C GLN A 151 6.65 18.73 -11.23
N VAL A 152 7.01 19.23 -10.05
CA VAL A 152 7.72 20.52 -9.90
C VAL A 152 9.12 20.45 -10.52
N THR A 153 9.83 19.35 -10.34
CA THR A 153 11.19 19.17 -10.91
C THR A 153 11.15 19.07 -12.43
N LEU A 154 10.18 18.35 -13.00
CA LEU A 154 9.96 18.28 -14.45
C LEU A 154 9.63 19.66 -15.02
N GLN A 155 8.68 20.40 -14.42
CA GLN A 155 8.33 21.75 -14.85
C GLN A 155 9.53 22.70 -14.85
N LYS A 156 10.36 22.66 -13.79
CA LYS A 156 11.59 23.46 -13.71
C LYS A 156 12.61 23.06 -14.78
N SER A 157 12.70 21.78 -15.11
CA SER A 157 13.59 21.28 -16.15
C SER A 157 13.14 21.73 -17.54
N THR A 158 11.84 21.65 -17.85
CA THR A 158 11.27 22.12 -19.12
C THR A 158 11.37 23.64 -19.27
N ALA A 159 11.17 24.41 -18.19
CA ALA A 159 11.33 25.87 -18.20
C ALA A 159 12.79 26.35 -18.38
N ARG A 160 13.77 25.45 -18.26
CA ARG A 160 15.20 25.73 -18.47
C ARG A 160 15.69 25.38 -19.88
N ILE A 161 14.85 24.85 -20.77
CA ILE A 161 15.22 24.68 -22.17
C ILE A 161 15.30 26.08 -22.79
N PRO A 162 16.49 26.57 -23.21
CA PRO A 162 16.60 27.89 -23.81
C PRO A 162 15.86 27.91 -25.15
N ASP A 163 15.11 28.99 -25.43
CA ASP A 163 14.48 29.30 -26.73
C ASP A 163 15.49 29.37 -27.91
N THR A 164 16.77 29.12 -27.68
CA THR A 164 17.87 29.23 -28.64
C THR A 164 17.93 28.10 -29.67
N ILE A 165 17.01 27.13 -29.66
CA ILE A 165 16.86 26.14 -30.76
C ILE A 165 15.69 26.52 -31.68
N MET A 166 15.50 27.81 -31.96
CA MET A 166 14.93 28.20 -33.25
C MET A 166 16.10 28.36 -34.23
N PRO A 167 16.27 27.46 -35.23
CA PRO A 167 17.23 27.72 -36.28
C PRO A 167 16.87 29.07 -36.90
N ASN A 168 17.81 29.99 -36.85
CA ASN A 168 17.66 31.34 -37.36
C ASN A 168 17.47 31.23 -38.88
N LEU A 169 16.21 31.19 -39.35
CA LEU A 169 15.84 31.06 -40.76
C LEU A 169 16.35 32.23 -41.62
N ASN A 170 16.88 33.28 -40.98
CA ASN A 170 17.51 34.42 -41.64
C ASN A 170 18.94 34.15 -42.15
N LYS A 171 19.47 32.93 -42.02
CA LYS A 171 20.78 32.53 -42.60
C LYS A 171 20.68 31.64 -43.85
N LEU A 172 19.48 31.48 -44.42
CA LEU A 172 19.25 30.70 -45.66
C LEU A 172 19.20 31.55 -46.93
N TYR A 173 19.43 32.86 -46.81
CA TYR A 173 19.59 33.79 -47.93
C TYR A 173 20.83 34.66 -47.69
N ASP A 174 22.01 34.08 -47.88
CA ASP A 174 23.26 34.77 -48.24
C ASP A 174 24.00 33.89 -49.26
#